data_AF-A0A1U7H6R8-F1
#
_entry.id   AF-A0A1U7H6R8-F1
#
_cell.length_a   1.000
_cell.length_b   1.000
_cell.length_c   1.000
_cell.angle_alpha   90.00
_cell.angle_beta   90.00
_cell.angle_gamma   90.00
#
_symmetry.space_group_name_H-M   'P 1'
#
loop_
_entity.id
_entity.type
_entity.pdbx_description
1 polymer ?
#
loop_
_entity_poly.entity_id
_entity_poly.type
_entity_poly.pdbx_seq_one_letter_code
_entity_poly.pdbx_strand_id
1 'polypeptide(L)'
;MKYVTEFRDPQKAKALLEEIKRLSELLERTPEEPLKLMEICGGHTHSIFKYGIEEALPDTIELIHGPGCPVCVMPRGRLDAAIALAEHPNVIFTTFGDAMRVPGSKKSLLQAKAEGADIRMVYSPLDALPIAKENPDKEVVFFGIGFETTAPSTALTVLQAEAEGIHNFSLFCNHVLVVPALEALLVNPDLKLDGFIGPGHVSTIIGIEPYQIIAKKYHKPLVISGFEPLDILQSIWMLLKQIIEGRCEVENQYTRLVKEGGNSVALEAMGKVFEVRDKFEWRGLGEITESGLKIKEEYAYFDAEVKFCVPNLKVADSVACQCGEILKGVLKPWECKVFGTACTPETPIGTCMVSSEGACAAYYKYGRLSTLAKAAKTNKVSA
;
A
#
# COMPACT_ATOMS: atom_id res chain seq x y z
N MET A 1 -17.11 -17.74 -6.47
CA MET A 1 -16.97 -17.26 -5.08
C MET A 1 -18.36 -16.94 -4.55
N LYS A 2 -18.75 -17.49 -3.40
CA LYS A 2 -19.94 -17.01 -2.67
C LYS A 2 -19.75 -15.50 -2.38
N TYR A 3 -20.82 -14.72 -2.33
CA TYR A 3 -20.86 -13.28 -2.01
C TYR A 3 -20.47 -12.26 -3.11
N VAL A 4 -19.73 -12.63 -4.17
CA VAL A 4 -19.34 -11.66 -5.22
C VAL A 4 -20.54 -11.02 -5.93
N THR A 5 -21.60 -11.79 -6.19
CA THR A 5 -22.81 -11.27 -6.86
C THR A 5 -23.60 -10.34 -5.95
N GLU A 6 -23.65 -10.62 -4.64
CA GLU A 6 -24.44 -9.87 -3.67
C GLU A 6 -23.80 -8.53 -3.30
N PHE A 7 -22.45 -8.48 -3.25
CA PHE A 7 -21.66 -7.26 -3.00
C PHE A 7 -21.35 -6.45 -4.27
N ARG A 8 -21.88 -6.88 -5.43
CA ARG A 8 -21.85 -6.17 -6.71
C ARG A 8 -23.25 -5.88 -7.27
N ASP A 9 -24.26 -5.97 -6.42
CA ASP A 9 -25.66 -5.74 -6.81
C ASP A 9 -25.87 -4.27 -7.21
N PRO A 10 -26.22 -3.98 -8.48
CA PRO A 10 -26.40 -2.62 -8.96
C PRO A 10 -27.57 -1.88 -8.28
N GLN A 11 -28.62 -2.59 -7.86
CA GLN A 11 -29.78 -1.96 -7.20
C GLN A 11 -29.39 -1.46 -5.81
N LYS A 12 -28.63 -2.26 -5.07
CA LYS A 12 -28.09 -1.84 -3.76
C LYS A 12 -27.08 -0.70 -3.90
N ALA A 13 -26.26 -0.73 -4.95
CA ALA A 13 -25.29 0.34 -5.21
C ALA A 13 -26.01 1.66 -5.46
N LYS A 14 -27.06 1.64 -6.29
CA LYS A 14 -27.90 2.81 -6.56
C LYS A 14 -28.54 3.35 -5.28
N ALA A 15 -29.12 2.47 -4.45
CA ALA A 15 -29.72 2.89 -3.17
C ALA A 15 -28.69 3.53 -2.22
N LEU A 16 -27.49 2.97 -2.11
CA LEU A 16 -26.41 3.56 -1.32
C LEU A 16 -25.97 4.92 -1.87
N LEU A 17 -25.85 5.06 -3.19
CA LEU A 17 -25.48 6.33 -3.82
C LEU A 17 -26.54 7.42 -3.60
N GLU A 18 -27.83 7.07 -3.66
CA GLU A 18 -28.93 7.99 -3.36
C GLU A 18 -28.85 8.47 -1.90
N GLU A 19 -28.56 7.56 -0.97
CA GLU A 19 -28.42 7.91 0.45
C GLU A 19 -27.15 8.72 0.73
N ILE A 20 -26.02 8.37 0.11
CA ILE A 20 -24.77 9.15 0.16
C ILE A 20 -25.03 10.57 -0.34
N LYS A 21 -25.75 10.72 -1.46
CA LYS A 21 -26.12 12.03 -1.99
C LYS A 21 -26.95 12.81 -0.98
N ARG A 22 -27.99 12.19 -0.40
CA ARG A 22 -28.84 12.82 0.63
C ARG A 22 -28.03 13.28 1.84
N LEU A 23 -27.10 12.44 2.33
CA LEU A 23 -26.22 12.81 3.44
C LEU A 23 -25.23 13.92 3.05
N SER A 24 -24.70 13.89 1.83
CA SER A 24 -23.78 14.93 1.34
C SER A 24 -24.43 16.31 1.25
N GLU A 25 -25.73 16.39 1.00
CA GLU A 25 -26.49 17.65 0.99
C GLU A 25 -26.68 18.24 2.40
N LEU A 26 -26.57 17.41 3.45
CA LEU A 26 -26.59 17.86 4.85
C LEU A 26 -25.22 18.33 5.33
N LEU A 27 -24.15 17.97 4.61
CA LEU A 27 -22.82 18.49 4.87
C LEU A 27 -22.70 19.86 4.22
N GLU A 28 -22.35 20.88 4.99
CA GLU A 28 -22.09 22.24 4.50
C GLU A 28 -20.75 22.30 3.72
N ARG A 29 -20.66 21.54 2.62
CA ARG A 29 -19.47 21.37 1.77
C ARG A 29 -19.77 21.83 0.34
N THR A 30 -18.75 22.35 -0.33
CA THR A 30 -18.85 22.75 -1.75
C THR A 30 -17.83 21.98 -2.59
N PRO A 31 -17.94 21.97 -3.92
CA PRO A 31 -16.91 21.38 -4.78
C PRO A 31 -15.52 22.00 -4.60
N GLU A 32 -15.43 23.25 -4.15
CA GLU A 32 -14.16 23.95 -3.87
C GLU A 32 -13.57 23.58 -2.51
N GLU A 33 -14.41 23.16 -1.56
CA GLU A 33 -14.01 22.65 -0.25
C GLU A 33 -14.75 21.33 0.04
N PRO A 34 -14.40 20.24 -0.68
CA PRO A 34 -15.08 18.97 -0.53
C PRO A 34 -14.69 18.28 0.78
N LEU A 35 -15.53 17.34 1.22
CA LEU A 35 -15.17 16.40 2.27
C LEU A 35 -14.12 15.43 1.75
N LYS A 36 -12.96 15.37 2.41
CA LYS A 36 -11.79 14.60 1.97
C LYS A 36 -11.66 13.29 2.73
N LEU A 37 -11.95 12.19 2.05
CA LEU A 37 -11.82 10.83 2.60
C LEU A 37 -10.62 10.13 1.97
N MET A 38 -9.70 9.64 2.79
CA MET A 38 -8.53 8.92 2.29
C MET A 38 -8.67 7.41 2.46
N GLU A 39 -8.41 6.66 1.39
CA GLU A 39 -8.19 5.21 1.49
C GLU A 39 -6.68 4.91 1.51
N ILE A 40 -6.28 3.84 2.21
CA ILE A 40 -4.88 3.43 2.35
C ILE A 40 -4.74 1.95 1.99
N CYS A 41 -5.20 1.59 0.79
CA CYS A 41 -5.03 0.27 0.25
C CYS A 41 -5.07 0.30 -1.28
N GLY A 42 -4.00 -0.12 -1.95
CA GLY A 42 -3.98 -0.20 -3.42
C GLY A 42 -5.11 -1.04 -4.01
N GLY A 43 -5.61 -2.05 -3.28
CA GLY A 43 -6.82 -2.79 -3.63
C GLY A 43 -8.10 -1.93 -3.64
N HIS A 44 -8.25 -1.02 -2.67
CA HIS A 44 -9.36 -0.05 -2.69
C HIS A 44 -9.19 0.96 -3.81
N THR A 45 -7.99 1.52 -4.01
CA THR A 45 -7.66 2.37 -5.16
C THR A 45 -8.14 1.70 -6.45
N HIS A 46 -7.74 0.45 -6.67
CA HIS A 46 -8.10 -0.31 -7.87
C HIS A 46 -9.61 -0.50 -8.01
N SER A 47 -10.31 -0.88 -6.93
CA SER A 47 -11.76 -1.06 -6.95
C SER A 47 -12.51 0.25 -7.22
N ILE A 48 -12.09 1.36 -6.60
CA ILE A 48 -12.67 2.69 -6.81
C ILE A 48 -12.64 3.06 -8.29
N PHE A 49 -11.48 2.89 -8.95
CA PHE A 49 -11.36 3.20 -10.37
C PHE A 49 -12.08 2.20 -11.27
N LYS A 50 -11.91 0.91 -11.02
CA LYS A 50 -12.49 -0.15 -11.86
C LYS A 50 -14.02 -0.07 -11.92
N TYR A 51 -14.66 0.32 -10.82
CA TYR A 51 -16.11 0.42 -10.71
C TYR A 51 -16.64 1.86 -10.84
N GLY A 52 -15.77 2.84 -11.12
CA GLY A 52 -16.17 4.25 -11.28
C GLY A 52 -16.81 4.86 -10.03
N ILE A 53 -16.40 4.42 -8.84
CA ILE A 53 -16.99 4.87 -7.57
C ILE A 53 -16.77 6.38 -7.41
N GLU A 54 -15.56 6.87 -7.69
CA GLU A 54 -15.24 8.31 -7.60
C GLU A 54 -16.13 9.16 -8.51
N GLU A 55 -16.50 8.65 -9.70
CA GLU A 55 -17.36 9.36 -10.66
C GLU A 55 -18.84 9.36 -10.25
N ALA A 56 -19.26 8.35 -9.47
CA ALA A 56 -20.63 8.20 -9.02
C ALA A 56 -20.93 9.03 -7.76
N LEU A 57 -19.91 9.47 -7.03
CA LEU A 57 -20.06 10.26 -5.83
C LEU A 57 -20.40 11.73 -6.15
N PRO A 58 -21.10 12.44 -5.24
CA PRO A 58 -21.26 13.88 -5.33
C PRO A 58 -19.91 14.61 -5.40
N ASP A 59 -19.84 15.71 -6.17
CA ASP A 59 -18.63 16.54 -6.30
C ASP A 59 -18.19 17.20 -4.95
N THR A 60 -19.04 17.13 -3.91
CA THR A 60 -18.74 17.57 -2.53
C THR A 60 -17.99 16.53 -1.70
N ILE A 61 -17.72 15.34 -2.25
CA ILE A 61 -16.94 14.28 -1.60
C ILE A 61 -15.74 13.96 -2.51
N GLU A 62 -14.55 14.07 -1.95
CA GLU A 62 -13.30 13.77 -2.62
C GLU A 62 -12.64 12.52 -2.02
N LEU A 63 -12.36 11.54 -2.86
CA LEU A 63 -11.53 10.40 -2.48
C LEU A 63 -10.05 10.71 -2.73
N ILE A 64 -9.24 10.44 -1.71
CA ILE A 64 -7.78 10.60 -1.73
C ILE A 64 -7.13 9.22 -1.64
N HIS A 65 -6.18 8.96 -2.53
CA HIS A 65 -5.46 7.69 -2.61
C HIS A 65 -4.15 7.81 -1.85
N GLY A 66 -4.14 7.30 -0.62
CA GLY A 66 -2.99 7.39 0.27
C GLY A 66 -1.87 6.41 -0.06
N PRO A 67 -0.88 6.26 0.84
CA PRO A 67 0.29 5.41 0.66
C PRO A 67 -0.03 3.92 0.89
N GLY A 68 -1.09 3.41 0.24
CA GLY A 68 -1.61 2.05 0.42
C GLY A 68 -0.96 0.97 -0.45
N CYS A 69 0.16 1.28 -1.10
CA CYS A 69 0.91 0.37 -1.97
C CYS A 69 2.32 0.19 -1.41
N PRO A 70 2.68 -0.98 -0.85
CA PRO A 70 3.97 -1.15 -0.16
C PRO A 70 5.17 -1.03 -1.10
N VAL A 71 5.01 -1.48 -2.35
CA VAL A 71 5.99 -1.28 -3.42
C VAL A 71 6.18 0.20 -3.73
N CYS A 72 5.11 0.98 -3.66
CA CYS A 72 5.13 2.38 -4.04
C CYS A 72 5.85 3.26 -3.02
N VAL A 73 5.71 2.91 -1.74
CA VAL A 73 6.32 3.63 -0.61
C VAL A 73 7.76 3.20 -0.35
N MET A 74 8.26 2.15 -1.01
CA MET A 74 9.63 1.69 -0.81
C MET A 74 10.64 2.75 -1.30
N PRO A 75 11.55 3.25 -0.43
CA PRO A 75 12.54 4.24 -0.82
C PRO A 75 13.53 3.67 -1.83
N ARG A 76 14.03 4.55 -2.69
CA ARG A 76 14.93 4.19 -3.78
C ARG A 76 16.24 3.54 -3.30
N GLY A 77 16.74 3.98 -2.15
CA GLY A 77 17.91 3.40 -1.49
C GLY A 77 17.74 1.92 -1.13
N ARG A 78 16.57 1.52 -0.65
CA ARG A 78 16.27 0.11 -0.33
C ARG A 78 16.17 -0.76 -1.58
N LEU A 79 15.68 -0.20 -2.69
CA LEU A 79 15.67 -0.89 -3.98
C LEU A 79 17.10 -1.08 -4.52
N ASP A 80 17.96 -0.08 -4.36
CA ASP A 80 19.38 -0.21 -4.72
C ASP A 80 20.10 -1.26 -3.88
N ALA A 81 19.78 -1.34 -2.59
CA ALA A 81 20.23 -2.41 -1.70
C ALA A 81 19.78 -3.80 -2.19
N ALA A 82 18.51 -3.95 -2.57
CA ALA A 82 17.99 -5.19 -3.16
C ALA A 82 18.71 -5.56 -4.46
N ILE A 83 18.98 -4.59 -5.34
CA ILE A 83 19.72 -4.81 -6.58
C ILE A 83 21.16 -5.23 -6.29
N ALA A 84 21.82 -4.58 -5.34
CA ALA A 84 23.18 -4.93 -4.93
C ALA A 84 23.27 -6.35 -4.35
N LEU A 85 22.28 -6.77 -3.55
CA LEU A 85 22.15 -8.14 -3.06
C LEU A 85 21.95 -9.12 -4.22
N ALA A 86 21.10 -8.78 -5.19
CA ALA A 86 20.85 -9.62 -6.35
C ALA A 86 22.08 -9.80 -7.26
N GLU A 87 22.95 -8.80 -7.30
CA GLU A 87 24.20 -8.81 -8.08
C GLU A 87 25.38 -9.40 -7.32
N HIS A 88 25.20 -9.73 -6.03
CA HIS A 88 26.24 -10.34 -5.23
C HIS A 88 26.60 -11.73 -5.80
N PRO A 89 27.90 -12.06 -5.95
CA PRO A 89 28.29 -13.39 -6.39
C PRO A 89 27.69 -14.47 -5.48
N ASN A 90 27.24 -15.58 -6.08
CA ASN A 90 26.64 -16.72 -5.38
C ASN A 90 25.30 -16.47 -4.70
N VAL A 91 24.62 -15.35 -4.97
CA VAL A 91 23.24 -15.12 -4.53
C VAL A 91 22.24 -15.56 -5.60
N ILE A 92 21.20 -16.27 -5.17
CA ILE A 92 19.93 -16.40 -5.91
C ILE A 92 18.93 -15.48 -5.23
N PHE A 93 18.54 -14.42 -5.90
CA PHE A 93 17.61 -13.44 -5.35
C PHE A 93 16.18 -13.82 -5.70
N THR A 94 15.29 -13.81 -4.71
CA THR A 94 13.88 -14.18 -4.87
C THR A 94 13.00 -13.00 -4.50
N THR A 95 11.96 -12.74 -5.29
CA THR A 95 11.07 -11.59 -5.11
C THR A 95 9.71 -11.83 -5.74
N PHE A 96 8.70 -11.09 -5.31
CA PHE A 96 7.44 -10.98 -6.04
C PHE A 96 7.65 -10.23 -7.37
N GLY A 97 6.75 -10.49 -8.33
CA GLY A 97 6.85 -9.96 -9.69
C GLY A 97 6.62 -8.44 -9.81
N ASP A 98 5.88 -7.85 -8.89
CA ASP A 98 5.58 -6.40 -8.85
C ASP A 98 6.83 -5.56 -8.54
N ALA A 99 7.72 -6.06 -7.68
CA ALA A 99 8.99 -5.42 -7.35
C ALA A 99 10.02 -5.44 -8.51
N MET A 100 9.87 -6.35 -9.48
CA MET A 100 10.86 -6.55 -10.55
C MET A 100 11.10 -5.31 -11.40
N ARG A 101 10.04 -4.55 -11.69
CA ARG A 101 10.09 -3.40 -12.60
C ARG A 101 10.32 -2.08 -11.89
N VAL A 102 10.46 -2.10 -10.57
CA VAL A 102 10.58 -0.87 -9.79
C VAL A 102 11.96 -0.26 -10.01
N PRO A 103 12.05 1.02 -10.41
CA PRO A 103 13.34 1.64 -10.68
C PRO A 103 14.10 1.97 -9.39
N GLY A 104 15.34 1.47 -9.30
CA GLY A 104 16.38 1.97 -8.39
C GLY A 104 17.05 3.24 -8.93
N SER A 105 18.22 3.62 -8.40
CA SER A 105 19.02 4.77 -8.86
C SER A 105 19.48 4.64 -10.30
N LYS A 106 19.95 3.45 -10.66
CA LYS A 106 20.58 3.18 -11.96
C LYS A 106 19.77 2.23 -12.83
N LYS A 107 19.17 1.20 -12.22
CA LYS A 107 18.46 0.13 -12.89
C LYS A 107 17.37 -0.48 -11.99
N SER A 108 16.59 -1.39 -12.53
CA SER A 108 15.60 -2.22 -11.83
C SER A 108 16.12 -3.65 -11.64
N LEU A 109 15.47 -4.44 -10.79
CA LEU A 109 15.75 -5.87 -10.64
C LEU A 109 15.58 -6.61 -11.99
N LEU A 110 14.62 -6.22 -12.82
CA LEU A 110 14.43 -6.81 -14.15
C LEU A 110 15.63 -6.55 -15.08
N GLN A 111 16.22 -5.35 -15.02
CA GLN A 111 17.44 -5.02 -15.77
C GLN A 111 18.66 -5.76 -15.20
N ALA A 112 18.81 -5.83 -13.88
CA ALA A 112 19.87 -6.63 -13.24
C ALA A 112 19.81 -8.10 -13.65
N LYS A 113 18.60 -8.69 -13.72
CA LYS A 113 18.39 -10.04 -14.26
C LYS A 113 18.84 -10.16 -15.72
N ALA A 114 18.52 -9.18 -16.56
CA ALA A 114 18.94 -9.16 -17.96
C ALA A 114 20.47 -9.02 -18.12
N GLU A 115 21.14 -8.43 -17.13
CA GLU A 115 22.61 -8.29 -17.05
C GLU A 115 23.31 -9.52 -16.43
N GLY A 116 22.56 -10.54 -15.99
CA GLY A 116 23.10 -11.84 -15.56
C GLY A 116 22.92 -12.19 -14.08
N ALA A 117 22.27 -11.34 -13.27
CA ALA A 117 21.92 -11.70 -11.90
C ALA A 117 20.90 -12.87 -11.86
N ASP A 118 21.09 -13.87 -10.99
CA ASP A 118 20.12 -14.96 -10.80
C ASP A 118 18.96 -14.47 -9.92
N ILE A 119 17.92 -13.94 -10.58
CA ILE A 119 16.71 -13.44 -9.92
C ILE A 119 15.52 -14.32 -10.30
N ARG A 120 14.85 -14.91 -9.33
CA ARG A 120 13.71 -15.80 -9.51
C ARG A 120 12.45 -15.18 -8.92
N MET A 121 11.41 -15.08 -9.74
CA MET A 121 10.11 -14.60 -9.27
C MET A 121 9.40 -15.75 -8.55
N VAL A 122 8.85 -15.46 -7.37
CA VAL A 122 8.07 -16.41 -6.57
C VAL A 122 6.68 -15.85 -6.30
N TYR A 123 5.72 -16.74 -6.01
CA TYR A 123 4.35 -16.35 -5.63
C TYR A 123 4.15 -16.33 -4.13
N SER A 124 4.97 -17.10 -3.40
CA SER A 124 5.01 -17.15 -1.94
C SER A 124 6.46 -17.06 -1.46
N PRO A 125 6.74 -16.44 -0.30
CA PRO A 125 8.08 -16.49 0.30
C PRO A 125 8.51 -17.94 0.60
N LEU A 126 7.58 -18.86 0.85
CA LEU A 126 7.88 -20.29 1.04
C LEU A 126 8.51 -20.94 -0.19
N ASP A 127 8.25 -20.43 -1.40
CA ASP A 127 8.81 -20.98 -2.64
C ASP A 127 10.35 -20.75 -2.71
N ALA A 128 10.91 -19.87 -1.87
CA ALA A 128 12.34 -19.68 -1.73
C ALA A 128 13.03 -20.85 -1.02
N LEU A 129 12.32 -21.62 -0.17
CA LEU A 129 12.93 -22.71 0.59
C LEU A 129 13.29 -23.93 -0.28
N PRO A 130 12.43 -24.41 -1.21
CA PRO A 130 12.84 -25.41 -2.20
C PRO A 130 14.05 -24.96 -3.03
N ILE A 131 14.08 -23.69 -3.45
CA ILE A 131 15.22 -23.12 -4.19
C ILE A 131 16.50 -23.21 -3.35
N ALA A 132 16.43 -22.90 -2.06
CA ALA A 132 17.56 -23.01 -1.14
C ALA A 132 18.06 -24.47 -0.99
N LYS A 133 17.15 -25.44 -0.87
CA LYS A 133 17.51 -26.87 -0.79
C LYS A 133 18.16 -27.40 -2.08
N GLU A 134 17.69 -26.95 -3.24
CA GLU A 134 18.19 -27.37 -4.55
C GLU A 134 19.55 -26.74 -4.89
N ASN A 135 19.95 -25.66 -4.21
CA ASN A 135 21.17 -24.90 -4.48
C ASN A 135 21.99 -24.71 -3.19
N PRO A 136 22.49 -25.80 -2.57
CA PRO A 136 23.16 -25.74 -1.26
C PRO A 136 24.47 -24.97 -1.26
N ASP A 137 25.07 -24.70 -2.43
CA ASP A 137 26.28 -23.92 -2.64
C ASP A 137 26.01 -22.42 -2.88
N LYS A 138 24.74 -22.00 -2.84
CA LYS A 138 24.29 -20.62 -3.08
C LYS A 138 23.55 -20.08 -1.86
N GLU A 139 23.62 -18.77 -1.68
CA GLU A 139 22.76 -18.05 -0.73
C GLU A 139 21.46 -17.65 -1.43
N VAL A 140 20.32 -18.01 -0.86
CA VAL A 140 19.00 -17.64 -1.37
C VAL A 140 18.44 -16.53 -0.51
N VAL A 141 18.29 -15.35 -1.11
CA VAL A 141 17.79 -14.14 -0.43
C VAL A 141 16.38 -13.87 -0.91
N PHE A 142 15.41 -13.72 0.00
CA PHE A 142 14.06 -13.26 -0.33
C PHE A 142 13.88 -11.78 0.00
N PHE A 143 13.36 -11.01 -0.95
CA PHE A 143 13.01 -9.61 -0.74
C PHE A 143 11.65 -9.47 -0.05
N GLY A 144 11.67 -9.32 1.27
CA GLY A 144 10.48 -9.13 2.08
C GLY A 144 9.94 -7.72 1.97
N ILE A 145 8.97 -7.50 1.09
CA ILE A 145 8.27 -6.22 0.94
C ILE A 145 6.77 -6.40 1.20
N GLY A 146 6.17 -5.44 1.90
CA GLY A 146 4.72 -5.39 2.11
C GLY A 146 4.30 -4.88 3.48
N PHE A 147 3.00 -4.68 3.64
CA PHE A 147 2.38 -4.33 4.91
C PHE A 147 2.23 -5.57 5.81
N GLU A 148 1.47 -5.42 6.88
CA GLU A 148 1.12 -6.48 7.82
C GLU A 148 0.36 -7.63 7.15
N THR A 149 -0.15 -7.46 5.92
CA THR A 149 -0.74 -8.55 5.13
C THR A 149 0.28 -9.57 4.63
N THR A 150 1.52 -9.17 4.38
CA THR A 150 2.56 -10.07 3.83
C THR A 150 3.62 -10.44 4.85
N ALA A 151 3.79 -9.65 5.91
CA ALA A 151 4.73 -9.96 6.99
C ALA A 151 4.49 -11.35 7.66
N PRO A 152 3.26 -11.83 7.89
CA PRO A 152 3.05 -13.15 8.48
C PRO A 152 3.63 -14.29 7.63
N SER A 153 3.49 -14.25 6.31
CA SER A 153 3.99 -15.33 5.46
C SER A 153 5.52 -15.35 5.42
N THR A 154 6.18 -14.19 5.44
CA THR A 154 7.64 -14.12 5.52
C THR A 154 8.16 -14.57 6.89
N ALA A 155 7.48 -14.22 7.98
CA ALA A 155 7.80 -14.76 9.31
C ALA A 155 7.69 -16.29 9.35
N LEU A 156 6.59 -16.85 8.83
CA LEU A 156 6.39 -18.30 8.76
C LEU A 156 7.46 -18.98 7.90
N THR A 157 7.92 -18.36 6.81
CA THR A 157 9.03 -18.88 6.02
C THR A 157 10.33 -18.95 6.82
N VAL A 158 10.65 -17.93 7.62
CA VAL A 158 11.83 -17.94 8.50
C VAL A 158 11.73 -19.06 9.54
N LEU A 159 10.57 -19.19 10.20
CA LEU A 159 10.32 -20.26 11.17
C LEU A 159 10.41 -21.67 10.54
N GLN A 160 9.92 -21.83 9.30
CA GLN A 160 10.01 -23.09 8.58
C GLN A 160 11.47 -23.40 8.19
N ALA A 161 12.23 -22.40 7.75
CA ALA A 161 13.65 -22.55 7.44
C ALA A 161 14.45 -23.01 8.67
N GLU A 162 14.14 -22.46 9.86
CA GLU A 162 14.72 -22.90 11.14
C GLU A 162 14.39 -24.36 11.43
N ALA A 163 13.11 -24.71 11.39
CA ALA A 163 12.63 -26.05 11.70
C ALA A 163 13.21 -27.13 10.76
N GLU A 164 13.49 -26.76 9.52
CA GLU A 164 14.06 -27.66 8.51
C GLU A 164 15.60 -27.61 8.42
N GLY A 165 16.26 -26.74 9.18
CA GLY A 165 17.73 -26.58 9.15
C GLY A 165 18.27 -26.00 7.83
N ILE A 166 17.51 -25.12 7.18
CA ILE A 166 17.94 -24.46 5.93
C ILE A 166 18.78 -23.23 6.26
N HIS A 167 20.10 -23.35 6.17
CA HIS A 167 21.03 -22.28 6.60
C HIS A 167 21.40 -21.27 5.50
N ASN A 168 21.17 -21.62 4.24
CA ASN A 168 21.48 -20.77 3.09
C ASN A 168 20.28 -19.94 2.62
N PHE A 169 19.22 -19.83 3.44
CA PHE A 169 18.13 -18.89 3.23
C PHE A 169 18.38 -17.61 4.04
N SER A 170 17.95 -16.46 3.51
CA SER A 170 17.90 -15.21 4.25
C SER A 170 16.80 -14.29 3.73
N LEU A 171 16.34 -13.39 4.60
CA LEU A 171 15.27 -12.43 4.36
C LEU A 171 15.85 -11.01 4.38
N PHE A 172 15.67 -10.27 3.30
CA PHE A 172 15.89 -8.83 3.28
C PHE A 172 14.60 -8.12 3.71
N CYS A 173 14.44 -7.90 5.02
CA CYS A 173 13.19 -7.45 5.63
C CYS A 173 12.95 -5.95 5.44
N ASN A 174 11.95 -5.62 4.63
CA ASN A 174 11.49 -4.26 4.33
C ASN A 174 9.96 -4.16 4.49
N HIS A 175 9.41 -4.91 5.46
CA HIS A 175 8.01 -4.79 5.83
C HIS A 175 7.76 -3.47 6.56
N VAL A 176 6.58 -2.92 6.34
CA VAL A 176 6.16 -1.60 6.81
C VAL A 176 4.80 -1.67 7.49
N LEU A 177 4.52 -0.71 8.38
CA LEU A 177 3.32 -0.69 9.22
C LEU A 177 2.37 0.45 8.85
N VAL A 178 1.07 0.16 8.76
CA VAL A 178 0.09 1.12 8.24
C VAL A 178 -0.27 2.23 9.24
N VAL A 179 -0.36 1.90 10.53
CA VAL A 179 -0.81 2.85 11.56
C VAL A 179 0.19 4.01 11.74
N PRO A 180 1.51 3.78 11.83
CA PRO A 180 2.49 4.87 11.85
C PRO A 180 2.44 5.76 10.60
N ALA A 181 2.17 5.19 9.43
CA ALA A 181 2.02 5.97 8.19
C ALA A 181 0.76 6.85 8.21
N LEU A 182 -0.35 6.34 8.73
CA LEU A 182 -1.57 7.11 9.01
C LEU A 182 -1.29 8.30 9.93
N GLU A 183 -0.59 8.07 11.06
CA GLU A 183 -0.21 9.13 11.98
C GLU A 183 0.69 10.19 11.32
N ALA A 184 1.65 9.77 10.50
CA ALA A 184 2.55 10.68 9.79
C ALA A 184 1.79 11.61 8.81
N LEU A 185 0.78 11.10 8.13
CA LEU A 185 -0.08 11.91 7.25
C LEU A 185 -0.87 12.94 8.05
N LEU A 186 -1.37 12.58 9.23
CA LEU A 186 -2.20 13.44 10.07
C LEU A 186 -1.42 14.56 10.78
N VAL A 187 -0.10 14.41 10.90
CA VAL A 187 0.78 15.46 11.43
C VAL A 187 1.15 16.48 10.34
N ASN A 188 0.91 16.18 9.06
CA ASN A 188 1.22 17.08 7.95
C ASN A 188 0.17 18.22 7.85
N PRO A 189 0.55 19.49 8.05
CA PRO A 189 -0.38 20.61 8.04
C PRO A 189 -1.02 20.88 6.67
N ASP A 190 -0.37 20.42 5.59
CA ASP A 190 -0.86 20.61 4.22
C ASP A 190 -2.01 19.63 3.88
N LEU A 191 -2.25 18.61 4.71
CA LEU A 191 -3.28 17.60 4.52
C LEU A 191 -4.50 17.87 5.38
N LYS A 192 -5.57 18.36 4.74
CA LYS A 192 -6.91 18.45 5.34
C LYS A 192 -7.68 17.16 5.04
N LEU A 193 -7.62 16.19 5.95
CA LEU A 193 -8.38 14.94 5.85
C LEU A 193 -9.55 14.96 6.83
N ASP A 194 -10.71 14.48 6.40
CA ASP A 194 -11.93 14.40 7.22
C ASP A 194 -12.17 12.99 7.77
N GLY A 195 -11.64 11.94 7.13
CA GLY A 195 -11.77 10.56 7.59
C GLY A 195 -11.05 9.55 6.70
N PHE A 196 -11.09 8.28 7.11
CA PHE A 196 -10.36 7.20 6.43
C PHE A 196 -11.21 5.99 6.08
N ILE A 197 -10.95 5.42 4.90
CA ILE A 197 -11.37 4.07 4.53
C ILE A 197 -10.20 3.13 4.83
N GLY A 198 -10.30 2.40 5.94
CA GLY A 198 -9.26 1.54 6.48
C GLY A 198 -9.03 0.27 5.63
N PRO A 199 -7.78 -0.21 5.53
CA PRO A 199 -7.41 -1.34 4.68
C PRO A 199 -7.98 -2.67 5.20
N GLY A 200 -8.85 -3.32 4.41
CA GLY A 200 -9.52 -4.55 4.82
C GLY A 200 -8.55 -5.69 5.16
N HIS A 201 -7.67 -6.06 4.24
CA HIS A 201 -6.76 -7.20 4.44
C HIS A 201 -5.75 -6.95 5.57
N VAL A 202 -5.19 -5.74 5.71
CA VAL A 202 -4.30 -5.42 6.84
C VAL A 202 -5.05 -5.61 8.16
N SER A 203 -6.29 -5.12 8.22
CA SER A 203 -7.16 -5.29 9.40
C SER A 203 -7.53 -6.74 9.67
N THR A 204 -7.51 -7.65 8.69
CA THR A 204 -7.69 -9.09 8.97
C THR A 204 -6.52 -9.67 9.78
N ILE A 205 -5.34 -9.04 9.72
CA ILE A 205 -4.16 -9.43 10.49
C ILE A 205 -4.12 -8.72 11.83
N ILE A 206 -4.14 -7.39 11.84
CA ILE A 206 -3.91 -6.59 13.06
C ILE A 206 -5.19 -6.28 13.84
N GLY A 207 -6.35 -6.57 13.28
CA GLY A 207 -7.64 -6.28 13.91
C GLY A 207 -8.06 -4.82 13.81
N ILE A 208 -8.96 -4.42 14.71
CA ILE A 208 -9.56 -3.08 14.77
C ILE A 208 -8.80 -2.20 15.76
N GLU A 209 -8.32 -2.80 16.85
CA GLU A 209 -7.74 -2.10 17.99
C GLU A 209 -6.61 -1.12 17.62
N PRO A 210 -5.64 -1.46 16.75
CA PRO A 210 -4.53 -0.55 16.44
C PRO A 210 -4.97 0.76 15.78
N TYR A 211 -6.09 0.78 15.06
CA TYR A 211 -6.62 1.98 14.42
C TYR A 211 -7.28 2.95 15.40
N GLN A 212 -7.58 2.53 16.64
CA GLN A 212 -8.27 3.35 17.63
C GLN A 212 -7.52 4.65 17.94
N ILE A 213 -6.18 4.66 17.78
CA ILE A 213 -5.38 5.87 17.93
C ILE A 213 -5.81 6.98 16.96
N ILE A 214 -6.25 6.64 15.75
CA ILE A 214 -6.67 7.61 14.73
C ILE A 214 -7.91 8.40 15.19
N ALA A 215 -8.91 7.71 15.74
CA ALA A 215 -10.10 8.36 16.28
C ALA A 215 -9.80 9.08 17.62
N LYS A 216 -9.09 8.42 18.54
CA LYS A 216 -8.89 8.93 19.91
C LYS A 216 -7.93 10.11 19.99
N LYS A 217 -6.81 10.08 19.24
CA LYS A 217 -5.74 11.08 19.30
C LYS A 217 -5.87 12.14 18.21
N TYR A 218 -6.26 11.74 17.00
CA TYR A 218 -6.32 12.65 15.84
C TYR A 218 -7.72 13.10 15.48
N HIS A 219 -8.75 12.57 16.16
CA HIS A 219 -10.15 12.92 15.94
C HIS A 219 -10.58 12.77 14.47
N LYS A 220 -10.14 11.68 13.84
CA LYS A 220 -10.57 11.30 12.49
C LYS A 220 -11.32 9.96 12.52
N PRO A 221 -12.58 9.91 12.05
CA PRO A 221 -13.30 8.65 11.93
C PRO A 221 -12.63 7.76 10.89
N LEU A 222 -12.67 6.44 11.13
CA LEU A 222 -12.10 5.44 10.24
C LEU A 222 -13.08 4.28 10.10
N VAL A 223 -13.36 3.85 8.87
CA VAL A 223 -14.19 2.67 8.62
C VAL A 223 -13.36 1.64 7.88
N ILE A 224 -13.15 0.47 8.52
CA ILE A 224 -12.46 -0.66 7.89
C ILE A 224 -13.37 -1.26 6.83
N SER A 225 -12.92 -1.25 5.58
CA SER A 225 -13.72 -1.64 4.41
C SER A 225 -13.25 -2.94 3.79
N GLY A 226 -14.20 -3.68 3.21
CA GLY A 226 -13.90 -4.69 2.19
C GLY A 226 -13.59 -4.06 0.82
N PHE A 227 -13.35 -4.91 -0.18
CA PHE A 227 -12.83 -4.50 -1.49
C PHE A 227 -13.88 -4.44 -2.60
N GLU A 228 -15.09 -4.92 -2.35
CA GLU A 228 -16.17 -4.90 -3.33
C GLU A 228 -16.81 -3.50 -3.39
N PRO A 229 -17.42 -3.10 -4.51
CA PRO A 229 -17.95 -1.74 -4.65
C PRO A 229 -19.00 -1.38 -3.58
N LEU A 230 -19.84 -2.34 -3.17
CA LEU A 230 -20.78 -2.11 -2.07
C LEU A 230 -20.10 -1.96 -0.71
N ASP A 231 -18.94 -2.59 -0.50
CA ASP A 231 -18.19 -2.41 0.75
C ASP A 231 -17.68 -0.98 0.88
N ILE A 232 -17.10 -0.46 -0.20
CA ILE A 232 -16.53 0.88 -0.25
C ILE A 232 -17.64 1.93 -0.15
N LEU A 233 -18.74 1.77 -0.91
CA LEU A 233 -19.90 2.67 -0.81
C LEU A 233 -20.52 2.67 0.58
N GLN A 234 -20.69 1.50 1.19
CA GLN A 234 -21.21 1.41 2.55
C GLN A 234 -20.27 2.08 3.56
N SER A 235 -18.95 1.91 3.39
CA SER A 235 -17.96 2.54 4.27
C SER A 235 -17.98 4.07 4.15
N ILE A 236 -18.14 4.61 2.93
CA ILE A 236 -18.35 6.04 2.72
C ILE A 236 -19.63 6.50 3.42
N TRP A 237 -20.75 5.80 3.21
CA TRP A 237 -22.01 6.11 3.88
C TRP A 237 -21.88 6.12 5.42
N MET A 238 -21.18 5.14 6.00
CA MET A 238 -20.88 5.07 7.43
C MET A 238 -20.06 6.27 7.92
N LEU A 239 -19.02 6.66 7.16
CA LEU A 239 -18.20 7.85 7.46
C LEU A 239 -19.05 9.13 7.45
N LEU A 240 -19.87 9.34 6.41
CA LEU A 240 -20.74 10.51 6.34
C LEU A 240 -21.70 10.58 7.54
N LYS A 241 -22.29 9.43 7.89
CA LYS A 241 -23.19 9.32 9.03
C LYS A 241 -22.49 9.70 10.34
N GLN A 242 -21.28 9.19 10.58
CA GLN A 242 -20.50 9.57 11.76
C GLN A 242 -20.24 11.08 11.80
N ILE A 243 -19.82 11.67 10.69
CA ILE A 243 -19.49 13.10 10.59
C ILE A 243 -20.71 13.97 10.87
N ILE A 244 -21.87 13.63 10.30
CA ILE A 244 -23.13 14.37 10.51
C ILE A 244 -23.61 14.24 11.96
N GLU A 245 -23.43 13.07 12.58
CA GLU A 245 -23.81 12.81 13.97
C GLU A 245 -22.80 13.38 14.99
N GLY A 246 -21.68 13.95 14.53
CA GLY A 246 -20.59 14.39 15.40
C GLY A 246 -19.86 13.24 16.11
N ARG A 247 -19.98 12.00 15.61
CA ARG A 247 -19.25 10.83 16.10
C ARG A 247 -17.85 10.76 15.48
N CYS A 248 -16.92 10.17 16.21
CA CYS A 248 -15.57 9.92 15.74
C CYS A 248 -15.08 8.58 16.29
N GLU A 249 -15.33 7.51 15.53
CA GLU A 249 -15.10 6.14 15.94
C GLU A 249 -14.40 5.34 14.84
N VAL A 250 -13.78 4.22 15.24
CA VAL A 250 -13.36 3.19 14.30
C VAL A 250 -14.50 2.18 14.17
N GLU A 251 -15.13 2.12 12.99
CA GLU A 251 -16.16 1.13 12.70
C GLU A 251 -15.63 0.04 11.75
N ASN A 252 -16.21 -1.15 11.84
CA ASN A 252 -15.85 -2.29 11.01
C ASN A 252 -16.98 -2.59 10.02
N GLN A 253 -16.84 -2.17 8.77
CA GLN A 253 -17.74 -2.57 7.69
C GLN A 253 -17.43 -4.01 7.24
N TYR A 254 -16.15 -4.42 7.31
CA TYR A 254 -15.68 -5.72 6.85
C TYR A 254 -15.85 -6.86 7.89
N THR A 255 -16.96 -6.86 8.63
CA THR A 255 -17.26 -7.79 9.75
C THR A 255 -17.17 -9.27 9.41
N ARG A 256 -17.34 -9.61 8.12
CA ARG A 256 -17.26 -11.00 7.63
C ARG A 256 -15.85 -11.60 7.73
N LEU A 257 -14.80 -10.79 7.80
CA LEU A 257 -13.41 -11.27 7.91
C LEU A 257 -12.63 -10.62 9.06
N VAL A 258 -12.87 -9.34 9.35
CA VAL A 258 -12.10 -8.59 10.35
C VAL A 258 -12.66 -8.82 11.74
N LYS A 259 -11.81 -9.34 12.63
CA LYS A 259 -12.07 -9.52 14.06
C LYS A 259 -11.43 -8.41 14.87
N GLU A 260 -11.94 -8.16 16.07
CA GLU A 260 -11.45 -7.09 16.95
C GLU A 260 -9.94 -7.18 17.24
N GLY A 261 -9.47 -8.35 17.69
CA GLY A 261 -8.05 -8.61 17.97
C GLY A 261 -7.24 -9.17 16.80
N GLY A 262 -7.79 -9.16 15.57
CA GLY A 262 -7.09 -9.63 14.38
C GLY A 262 -6.87 -11.15 14.34
N ASN A 263 -5.74 -11.57 13.74
CA ASN A 263 -5.35 -12.96 13.57
C ASN A 263 -4.20 -13.31 14.53
N SER A 264 -4.52 -14.00 15.62
CA SER A 264 -3.55 -14.36 16.65
C SER A 264 -2.38 -15.19 16.16
N VAL A 265 -2.61 -16.14 15.23
CA VAL A 265 -1.54 -16.99 14.67
C VAL A 265 -0.55 -16.16 13.85
N ALA A 266 -1.07 -15.23 13.04
CA ALA A 266 -0.26 -14.33 12.24
C ALA A 266 0.55 -13.37 13.11
N LEU A 267 -0.09 -12.77 14.13
CA LEU A 267 0.54 -11.87 15.08
C LEU A 267 1.61 -12.57 15.92
N GLU A 268 1.39 -13.81 16.34
CA GLU A 268 2.38 -14.61 17.07
C GLU A 268 3.61 -14.92 16.19
N ALA A 269 3.40 -15.32 14.93
CA ALA A 269 4.50 -15.58 14.00
C ALA A 269 5.32 -14.31 13.74
N MET A 270 4.66 -13.18 13.48
CA MET A 270 5.33 -11.89 13.33
C MET A 270 6.09 -11.49 14.60
N GLY A 271 5.48 -11.63 15.78
CA GLY A 271 6.11 -11.29 17.05
C GLY A 271 7.28 -12.20 17.44
N LYS A 272 7.37 -13.41 16.90
CA LYS A 272 8.53 -14.29 17.04
C LYS A 272 9.71 -13.81 16.21
N VAL A 273 9.49 -13.51 14.92
CA VAL A 273 10.59 -13.25 13.97
C VAL A 273 10.99 -11.78 13.93
N PHE A 274 10.03 -10.87 14.09
CA PHE A 274 10.23 -9.45 13.87
C PHE A 274 10.12 -8.62 15.15
N GLU A 275 10.83 -7.51 15.14
CA GLU A 275 10.63 -6.39 16.04
C GLU A 275 10.47 -5.09 15.23
N VAL A 276 9.87 -4.08 15.84
CA VAL A 276 9.70 -2.78 15.21
C VAL A 276 11.04 -2.07 15.13
N ARG A 277 11.33 -1.47 13.98
CA ARG A 277 12.53 -0.69 13.73
C ARG A 277 12.29 0.76 14.13
N ASP A 278 13.24 1.39 14.81
CA ASP A 278 13.11 2.76 15.35
C ASP A 278 12.62 3.77 14.31
N LYS A 279 13.16 3.68 13.09
CA LYS A 279 12.78 4.52 11.95
C LYS A 279 12.85 3.71 10.66
N PHE A 280 11.97 4.05 9.73
CA PHE A 280 12.02 3.56 8.36
C PHE A 280 11.72 4.71 7.40
N GLU A 281 12.45 4.79 6.29
CA GLU A 281 12.19 5.79 5.26
C GLU A 281 11.05 5.34 4.36
N TRP A 282 10.06 6.20 4.17
CA TRP A 282 8.94 6.01 3.25
C TRP A 282 9.06 7.02 2.12
N ARG A 283 8.96 6.53 0.89
CA ARG A 283 8.95 7.37 -0.30
C ARG A 283 7.83 8.40 -0.22
N GLY A 284 8.19 9.68 -0.28
CA GLY A 284 7.26 10.80 -0.21
C GLY A 284 6.84 11.24 1.19
N LEU A 285 7.05 10.41 2.22
CA LEU A 285 6.72 10.72 3.61
C LEU A 285 7.97 10.94 4.49
N GLY A 286 9.16 10.58 4.02
CA GLY A 286 10.41 10.72 4.76
C GLY A 286 10.59 9.63 5.82
N GLU A 287 11.41 9.88 6.83
CA GLU A 287 11.60 8.94 7.94
C GLU A 287 10.40 8.97 8.88
N ILE A 288 9.74 7.84 9.03
CA ILE A 288 8.63 7.65 9.97
C ILE A 288 9.11 6.74 11.10
N THR A 289 8.92 7.19 12.34
CA THR A 289 9.26 6.42 13.55
C THR A 289 8.41 5.17 13.64
N GLU A 290 9.02 4.07 14.06
CA GLU A 290 8.34 2.81 14.40
C GLU A 290 7.46 2.27 13.26
N SER A 291 7.84 2.54 12.01
CA SER A 291 7.01 2.27 10.82
C SER A 291 7.49 1.12 9.95
N GLY A 292 8.60 0.48 10.33
CA GLY A 292 9.18 -0.66 9.62
C GLY A 292 9.46 -1.81 10.57
N LEU A 293 9.59 -3.01 10.02
CA LEU A 293 10.03 -4.19 10.76
C LEU A 293 11.51 -4.49 10.48
N LYS A 294 12.16 -5.10 11.46
CA LYS A 294 13.47 -5.76 11.31
C LYS A 294 13.40 -7.16 11.90
N ILE A 295 14.32 -8.03 11.50
CA ILE A 295 14.45 -9.36 12.09
C ILE A 295 15.06 -9.20 13.49
N LYS A 296 14.55 -9.95 14.46
CA LYS A 296 15.11 -9.98 15.81
C LYS A 296 16.51 -10.60 15.83
N GLU A 297 17.30 -10.22 16.82
CA GLU A 297 18.65 -10.75 17.02
C GLU A 297 18.67 -12.29 17.12
N GLU A 298 17.65 -12.90 17.74
CA GLU A 298 17.53 -14.36 17.84
C GLU A 298 17.49 -15.06 16.47
N TYR A 299 17.04 -14.36 15.43
CA TYR A 299 16.92 -14.82 14.05
C TYR A 299 17.93 -14.14 13.11
N ALA A 300 18.97 -13.48 13.64
CA ALA A 300 19.96 -12.72 12.87
C ALA A 300 20.66 -13.54 11.77
N TYR A 301 20.76 -14.86 11.94
CA TYR A 301 21.33 -15.76 10.93
C TYR A 301 20.48 -15.89 9.65
N PHE A 302 19.21 -15.47 9.70
CA PHE A 302 18.35 -15.30 8.53
C PHE A 302 18.28 -13.85 8.03
N ASP A 303 18.92 -12.89 8.68
CA ASP A 303 18.86 -11.49 8.27
C ASP A 303 19.89 -11.21 7.17
N ALA A 304 19.40 -10.86 5.98
CA ALA A 304 20.28 -10.48 4.87
C ALA A 304 21.06 -9.18 5.17
N GLU A 305 20.52 -8.27 5.99
CA GLU A 305 21.24 -7.06 6.42
C GLU A 305 22.41 -7.37 7.36
N VAL A 306 22.38 -8.52 8.06
CA VAL A 306 23.47 -9.00 8.92
C VAL A 306 24.46 -9.85 8.12
N LYS A 307 23.97 -10.74 7.26
CA LYS A 307 24.80 -11.66 6.45
C LYS A 307 25.61 -10.94 5.36
N PHE A 308 25.10 -9.84 4.81
CA PHE A 308 25.71 -9.15 3.68
C PHE A 308 26.04 -7.69 4.01
N CYS A 309 27.06 -7.15 3.34
CA CYS A 309 27.32 -5.72 3.35
C CYS A 309 26.32 -5.00 2.44
N VAL A 310 25.15 -4.66 3.00
CA VAL A 310 24.05 -4.03 2.25
C VAL A 310 24.27 -2.51 2.19
N PRO A 311 24.28 -1.88 1.00
CA PRO A 311 24.40 -0.42 0.90
C PRO A 311 23.21 0.29 1.56
N ASN A 312 23.47 1.18 2.52
CA ASN A 312 22.45 2.03 3.12
C ASN A 312 22.55 3.45 2.57
N LEU A 313 22.16 3.62 1.31
CA LEU A 313 22.25 4.90 0.61
C LEU A 313 20.91 5.65 0.69
N LYS A 314 20.95 6.90 1.15
CA LYS A 314 19.81 7.83 0.97
C LYS A 314 19.84 8.34 -0.46
N VAL A 315 18.85 7.94 -1.25
CA VAL A 315 18.77 8.28 -2.67
C VAL A 315 17.47 9.01 -2.93
N ALA A 316 17.58 10.24 -3.43
CA ALA A 316 16.42 11.03 -3.83
C ALA A 316 15.69 10.39 -5.03
N ASP A 317 14.37 10.58 -5.05
CA ASP A 317 13.55 10.29 -6.23
C ASP A 317 13.93 11.21 -7.40
N SER A 318 13.48 10.81 -8.59
CA SER A 318 13.62 11.65 -9.79
C SER A 318 12.93 13.00 -9.60
N VAL A 319 13.65 14.09 -9.85
CA VAL A 319 13.11 15.47 -9.80
C VAL A 319 11.91 15.65 -10.75
N ALA A 320 11.85 14.86 -11.83
CA ALA A 320 10.76 14.91 -12.78
C ALA A 320 9.46 14.24 -12.26
N CYS A 321 9.55 13.41 -11.22
CA CYS A 321 8.44 12.60 -10.73
C CYS A 321 7.88 13.14 -9.40
N GLN A 322 6.56 13.30 -9.33
CA GLN A 322 5.87 13.81 -8.14
C GLN A 322 5.14 12.69 -7.37
N CYS A 323 5.64 11.45 -7.42
CA CYS A 323 5.01 10.32 -6.74
C CYS A 323 4.85 10.56 -5.23
N GLY A 324 5.79 11.23 -4.58
CA GLY A 324 5.68 11.53 -3.16
C GLY A 324 4.50 12.44 -2.81
N GLU A 325 4.23 13.46 -3.63
CA GLU A 325 3.05 14.32 -3.46
C GLU A 325 1.74 13.57 -3.73
N ILE A 326 1.76 12.62 -4.67
CA ILE A 326 0.62 11.75 -4.97
C ILE A 326 0.34 10.81 -3.80
N LEU A 327 1.37 10.16 -3.24
CA LEU A 327 1.24 9.25 -2.10
C LEU A 327 0.75 9.96 -0.84
N LYS A 328 1.12 11.24 -0.65
CA LYS A 328 0.57 12.09 0.42
C LYS A 328 -0.88 12.49 0.17
N GLY A 329 -1.35 12.43 -1.08
CA GLY A 329 -2.67 12.92 -1.47
C GLY A 329 -2.72 14.44 -1.72
N VAL A 330 -1.56 15.10 -1.84
CA VAL A 330 -1.44 16.54 -2.16
C VAL A 330 -1.68 16.79 -3.64
N LEU A 331 -1.23 15.88 -4.51
CA LEU A 331 -1.43 15.95 -5.95
C LEU A 331 -2.18 14.72 -6.47
N LYS A 332 -2.98 14.92 -7.49
CA LYS A 332 -3.58 13.86 -8.28
C LYS A 332 -2.62 13.42 -9.38
N PRO A 333 -2.69 12.15 -9.82
CA PRO A 333 -1.79 11.67 -10.87
C PRO A 333 -1.82 12.49 -12.16
N TRP A 334 -2.96 13.00 -12.59
CA TRP A 334 -3.05 13.83 -13.81
C TRP A 334 -2.47 15.24 -13.65
N GLU A 335 -2.19 15.69 -12.44
CA GLU A 335 -1.51 16.97 -12.17
C GLU A 335 0.01 16.83 -12.26
N CYS A 336 0.52 15.60 -12.26
CA CYS A 336 1.94 15.32 -12.45
C CYS A 336 2.34 15.54 -13.91
N LYS A 337 3.33 16.40 -14.14
CA LYS A 337 3.73 16.85 -15.50
C LYS A 337 4.17 15.73 -16.44
N VAL A 338 4.66 14.62 -15.90
CA VAL A 338 5.14 13.46 -16.68
C VAL A 338 4.12 12.34 -16.78
N PHE A 339 2.96 12.45 -16.13
CA PHE A 339 1.95 11.39 -16.12
C PHE A 339 1.37 11.15 -17.52
N GLY A 340 1.38 9.90 -17.94
CA GLY A 340 0.79 9.46 -19.21
C GLY A 340 1.52 9.94 -20.47
N THR A 341 2.60 10.70 -20.31
CA THR A 341 3.48 11.17 -21.38
C THR A 341 4.83 10.46 -21.28
N ALA A 342 5.78 11.00 -20.52
CA ALA A 342 7.09 10.40 -20.30
C ALA A 342 7.05 9.23 -19.30
N CYS A 343 6.09 9.25 -18.36
CA CYS A 343 5.84 8.18 -17.40
C CYS A 343 4.60 7.38 -17.82
N THR A 344 4.80 6.19 -18.35
CA THR A 344 3.73 5.25 -18.74
C THR A 344 3.97 3.87 -18.10
N PRO A 345 3.00 2.94 -18.15
CA PRO A 345 3.23 1.56 -17.68
C PRO A 345 4.38 0.85 -18.39
N GLU A 346 4.70 1.21 -19.64
CA GLU A 346 5.82 0.67 -20.43
C GLU A 346 7.14 1.30 -20.00
N THR A 347 7.17 2.63 -19.83
CA THR A 347 8.35 3.40 -19.40
C THR A 347 8.07 4.14 -18.08
N PRO A 348 7.99 3.42 -16.95
CA PRO A 348 7.63 4.04 -15.68
C PRO A 348 8.82 4.83 -15.11
N ILE A 349 8.59 6.10 -14.80
CA ILE A 349 9.56 6.96 -14.10
C ILE A 349 9.38 6.82 -12.58
N GLY A 350 8.13 6.76 -12.12
CA GLY A 350 7.78 6.68 -10.71
C GLY A 350 7.18 5.34 -10.32
N THR A 351 7.35 4.95 -9.05
CA THR A 351 6.80 3.70 -8.50
C THR A 351 5.29 3.57 -8.65
N CYS A 352 4.54 4.68 -8.49
CA CYS A 352 3.08 4.66 -8.58
C CYS A 352 2.56 4.26 -9.98
N MET A 353 3.41 4.28 -11.02
CA MET A 353 3.07 3.80 -12.37
C MET A 353 3.49 2.33 -12.60
N VAL A 354 4.40 1.80 -11.78
CA VAL A 354 4.91 0.43 -11.89
C VAL A 354 3.93 -0.57 -11.28
N SER A 355 3.52 -0.30 -10.04
CA SER A 355 2.70 -1.23 -9.28
C SER A 355 1.27 -1.28 -9.80
N SER A 356 0.69 -2.48 -9.87
CA SER A 356 -0.74 -2.66 -10.16
C SER A 356 -1.65 -2.05 -9.09
N GLU A 357 -1.10 -1.83 -7.90
CA GLU A 357 -1.73 -1.17 -6.75
C GLU A 357 -1.42 0.34 -6.69
N GLY A 358 -0.61 0.85 -7.61
CA GLY A 358 -0.22 2.26 -7.63
C GLY A 358 -1.33 3.16 -8.18
N ALA A 359 -1.53 4.31 -7.54
CA ALA A 359 -2.53 5.30 -7.96
C ALA A 359 -2.35 5.72 -9.43
N CYS A 360 -1.12 6.06 -9.87
CA CYS A 360 -0.89 6.46 -11.26
C CYS A 360 -1.24 5.34 -12.25
N ALA A 361 -0.85 4.09 -11.97
CA ALA A 361 -1.19 2.96 -12.83
C ALA A 361 -2.71 2.77 -12.93
N ALA A 362 -3.44 2.90 -11.80
CA ALA A 362 -4.89 2.81 -11.78
C ALA A 362 -5.55 3.93 -12.61
N TYR A 363 -5.12 5.19 -12.42
CA TYR A 363 -5.59 6.33 -13.23
C TYR A 363 -5.27 6.16 -14.72
N TYR A 364 -4.08 5.68 -15.08
CA TYR A 364 -3.71 5.48 -16.48
C TYR A 364 -4.57 4.40 -17.14
N LYS A 365 -4.86 3.32 -16.41
CA LYS A 365 -5.61 2.17 -16.93
C LYS A 365 -7.11 2.46 -17.04
N TYR A 366 -7.70 3.10 -16.04
CA TYR A 366 -9.16 3.25 -15.92
C TYR A 366 -9.63 4.69 -16.18
N GLY A 367 -8.79 5.69 -15.87
CA GLY A 367 -9.15 7.11 -15.92
C GLY A 367 -9.31 7.72 -17.31
N ARG A 368 -9.25 6.93 -18.39
CA ARG A 368 -9.50 7.45 -19.76
C ARG A 368 -10.91 8.01 -19.94
N LEU A 369 -11.89 7.59 -19.14
CA LEU A 369 -13.27 8.15 -19.14
C LEU A 369 -13.40 9.38 -18.23
N SER A 370 -12.89 9.33 -17.00
CA SER A 370 -12.92 10.44 -16.03
C SER A 370 -12.16 11.69 -16.49
N THR A 371 -11.00 11.51 -17.14
CA THR A 371 -10.10 12.62 -17.51
C THR A 371 -10.73 13.55 -18.56
N LEU A 372 -11.46 12.98 -19.53
CA LEU A 372 -12.19 13.74 -20.55
C LEU A 372 -13.37 14.51 -19.93
N ALA A 373 -14.06 13.93 -18.94
CA ALA A 373 -15.17 14.56 -18.25
C ALA A 373 -14.72 15.71 -17.32
N LYS A 374 -13.63 15.52 -16.55
CA LYS A 374 -13.09 16.55 -15.65
C LYS A 374 -12.46 17.70 -16.45
N ALA A 375 -11.65 17.43 -17.48
CA ALA A 375 -11.09 18.48 -18.35
C ALA A 375 -12.18 19.31 -19.06
N ALA A 376 -13.31 18.70 -19.42
CA ALA A 376 -14.46 19.40 -19.98
C ALA A 376 -15.20 20.28 -18.94
N LYS A 377 -15.20 19.90 -17.65
CA LYS A 377 -15.74 20.74 -16.56
C LYS A 377 -14.80 21.93 -16.27
N THR A 378 -13.48 21.73 -16.22
CA THR A 378 -12.53 22.82 -15.92
C THR A 378 -12.50 23.89 -17.02
N ASN A 379 -12.66 23.50 -18.29
CA ASN A 379 -12.75 24.44 -19.42
C ASN A 379 -14.06 25.22 -19.52
N LYS A 380 -15.10 24.85 -18.76
CA LYS A 380 -16.38 25.61 -18.69
C LYS A 380 -16.39 26.66 -17.58
N VAL A 381 -15.48 26.57 -16.62
CA VAL A 381 -15.35 27.55 -15.51
C VAL A 381 -14.38 28.68 -15.88
N SER A 382 -13.56 28.50 -16.92
CA SER A 382 -12.58 29.45 -17.43
C SER A 382 -12.98 30.14 -18.74
N ALA A 383 -14.25 30.02 -19.17
CA ALA A 383 -14.79 30.61 -20.41
C ALA A 383 -15.95 31.58 -20.15
#